data_AF-A0A9E3CJ64-F1
#
_entry.id   AF-A0A9E3CJ64-F1
#
_cell.length_a   1.000
_cell.length_b   1.000
_cell.length_c   1.000
_cell.angle_alpha   90.00
_cell.angle_beta   90.00
_cell.angle_gamma   90.00
#
_symmetry.space_group_name_H-M   'P 1'
#
loop_
_entity.id
_entity.type
_entity.pdbx_description
1 polymer ?
#
loop_
_entity_poly.entity_id
_entity_poly.type
_entity_poly.pdbx_seq_one_letter_code
_entity_poly.pdbx_strand_id
1 'polypeptide(L)'
;MMIRRRISADDSDRGSIVLAMLGVLIMTSVVTVGFASVVMGQHQTRHQQAFAQALTGAESGLDSMIAQVKLNPSQSSFSPITASNSTTGVSYTASASGSNGTWLVSSTGTATYAGHTVTRTVQENVTLSGIYGVPLFGKTALTVRAGSGVNEYDSGTNGTATNSTCSVLPNTGVLGSGLAATTMCTPTISGTGPAATDGALTMAGSDLNNFSEIDVDNVASGGYANPDATGQCVGDSTACASSKVKTSTSSLDYPDSTVCSNGIGIDASAISGSNYLAAGAVYRVTGDLTLNSAVVANLNNLASSGITLCFNGNLTVPSLGAAGITVPWNSTVNSAVPLTYAPRPPATLTLIDTSTSADSTITLGDGLNPETALSAVIYAPHATCTTNGHVDLYGAIVCGSVTASSGINVHYDQQLQNSTAEQTVTVANWREVH
;
A
#
# COMPACT_ATOMS: atom_id res chain seq x y z
N MET A 1 -47.44 101.61 -50.83
CA MET A 1 -46.58 101.23 -49.69
C MET A 1 -47.34 100.27 -48.79
N MET A 2 -46.65 99.22 -48.35
CA MET A 2 -46.98 98.29 -47.26
C MET A 2 -48.03 97.18 -47.47
N ILE A 3 -47.46 96.06 -47.92
CA ILE A 3 -47.75 94.66 -47.59
C ILE A 3 -48.05 94.48 -46.09
N ARG A 4 -49.12 93.72 -45.75
CA ARG A 4 -49.21 93.03 -44.46
C ARG A 4 -49.88 91.65 -44.61
N ARG A 5 -49.01 90.64 -44.62
CA ARG A 5 -49.28 89.20 -44.55
C ARG A 5 -49.71 88.85 -43.12
N ARG A 6 -50.80 88.09 -42.94
CA ARG A 6 -51.08 87.36 -41.69
C ARG A 6 -51.10 85.86 -41.98
N ILE A 7 -50.34 85.16 -41.16
CA ILE A 7 -50.02 83.73 -41.21
C ILE A 7 -51.10 82.95 -40.44
N SER A 8 -51.40 81.76 -40.94
CA SER A 8 -52.34 80.76 -40.43
C SER A 8 -52.14 80.39 -38.96
N ALA A 9 -53.25 80.14 -38.27
CA ALA A 9 -53.29 79.62 -36.90
C ALA A 9 -53.64 78.13 -36.90
N ASP A 10 -52.77 77.38 -36.22
CA ASP A 10 -52.92 76.11 -35.50
C ASP A 10 -53.89 75.03 -35.97
N ASP A 11 -53.29 73.93 -36.44
CA ASP A 11 -53.89 72.60 -36.47
C ASP A 11 -52.78 71.54 -36.24
N SER A 12 -51.98 71.70 -35.18
CA SER A 12 -50.82 70.85 -34.90
C SER A 12 -50.79 70.30 -33.47
N ASP A 13 -51.79 69.51 -33.09
CA ASP A 13 -51.73 68.64 -31.90
C ASP A 13 -52.39 67.28 -32.14
N ARG A 14 -52.16 66.71 -33.33
CA ARG A 14 -52.33 65.26 -33.53
C ARG A 14 -50.98 64.60 -33.30
N GLY A 15 -50.59 64.51 -32.03
CA GLY A 15 -49.55 63.59 -31.58
C GLY A 15 -49.82 62.22 -32.19
N SER A 16 -48.89 61.76 -33.03
CA SER A 16 -49.07 60.58 -33.86
C SER A 16 -49.31 59.36 -32.97
N ILE A 17 -50.56 58.95 -32.86
CA ILE A 17 -50.99 57.76 -32.09
C ILE A 17 -50.25 56.49 -32.57
N VAL A 18 -49.79 56.52 -33.83
CA VAL A 18 -48.98 55.48 -34.46
C VAL A 18 -47.57 55.40 -33.85
N LEU A 19 -46.95 56.55 -33.54
CA LEU A 19 -45.65 56.60 -32.85
C LEU A 19 -45.75 56.06 -31.42
N ALA A 20 -46.84 56.34 -30.72
CA ALA A 20 -47.09 55.80 -29.39
C ALA A 20 -47.29 54.27 -29.42
N MET A 21 -48.05 53.75 -30.38
CA MET A 21 -48.21 52.30 -30.54
C MET A 21 -46.90 51.59 -30.92
N LEU A 22 -46.10 52.18 -31.81
CA LEU A 22 -44.79 51.64 -32.17
C LEU A 22 -43.84 51.61 -30.96
N GLY A 23 -43.84 52.67 -30.15
CA GLY A 23 -43.06 52.72 -28.90
C GLY A 23 -43.45 51.61 -27.92
N VAL A 24 -44.75 51.36 -27.75
CA VAL A 24 -45.25 50.27 -26.88
C VAL A 24 -44.87 48.90 -27.43
N LEU A 25 -44.91 48.69 -28.74
CA LEU A 25 -44.56 47.42 -29.39
C LEU A 25 -43.05 47.11 -29.26
N ILE A 26 -42.20 48.12 -29.38
CA ILE A 26 -40.75 47.99 -29.16
C ILE A 26 -40.45 47.72 -27.67
N MET A 27 -41.08 48.45 -26.74
CA MET A 27 -40.91 48.20 -25.31
C MET A 27 -41.35 46.80 -24.91
N THR A 28 -42.51 46.34 -25.38
CA THR A 28 -43.03 45.00 -25.07
C THR A 28 -42.16 43.89 -25.66
N SER A 29 -41.62 44.05 -26.88
CA SER A 29 -40.70 43.07 -27.47
C SER A 29 -39.36 43.00 -26.72
N VAL A 30 -38.78 44.13 -26.30
CA VAL A 30 -37.54 44.14 -25.50
C VAL A 30 -37.76 43.49 -24.13
N VAL A 31 -38.87 43.80 -23.46
CA VAL A 31 -39.20 43.23 -22.15
C VAL A 31 -39.45 41.72 -22.23
N THR A 32 -40.17 41.25 -23.26
CA THR A 32 -40.44 39.81 -23.43
C THR A 32 -39.17 39.02 -23.73
N VAL A 33 -38.28 39.54 -24.60
CA VAL A 33 -36.98 38.91 -24.86
C VAL A 33 -36.12 38.89 -23.59
N GLY A 34 -36.06 40.00 -22.85
CA GLY A 34 -35.31 40.07 -21.59
C GLY A 34 -35.80 39.07 -20.54
N PHE A 35 -37.12 38.94 -20.36
CA PHE A 35 -37.71 37.94 -19.46
C PHE A 35 -37.42 36.51 -19.90
N ALA A 36 -37.52 36.22 -21.21
CA ALA A 36 -37.21 34.90 -21.74
C ALA A 36 -35.75 34.50 -21.50
N SER A 37 -34.81 35.44 -21.68
CA SER A 37 -33.38 35.20 -21.40
C SER A 37 -33.11 34.91 -19.92
N VAL A 38 -33.75 35.62 -18.99
CA VAL A 38 -33.61 35.36 -17.55
C VAL A 38 -34.18 33.99 -17.16
N VAL A 39 -35.36 33.64 -17.69
CA VAL A 39 -35.98 32.33 -17.42
C VAL A 39 -35.14 31.19 -17.98
N MET A 40 -34.61 31.32 -19.20
CA MET A 40 -33.68 30.33 -19.78
C MET A 40 -32.37 30.23 -18.99
N GLY A 41 -31.82 31.36 -18.55
CA GLY A 41 -30.61 31.40 -17.71
C GLY A 41 -30.82 30.63 -16.40
N GLN A 42 -31.92 30.89 -15.70
CA GLN A 42 -32.26 30.15 -14.48
C GLN A 42 -32.45 28.65 -14.72
N HIS A 43 -33.04 28.27 -15.87
CA HIS A 43 -33.21 26.85 -16.22
C HIS A 43 -31.87 26.16 -16.45
N GLN A 44 -30.92 26.83 -17.11
CA GLN A 44 -29.56 26.31 -17.29
C GLN A 44 -28.82 26.18 -15.95
N THR A 45 -28.89 27.18 -15.07
CA THR A 45 -28.21 27.11 -13.76
C THR A 45 -28.78 26.01 -12.86
N ARG A 46 -30.10 25.77 -12.91
CA ARG A 46 -30.74 24.70 -12.13
C ARG A 46 -30.31 23.30 -12.59
N HIS A 47 -30.22 23.09 -13.90
CA HIS A 47 -29.67 21.83 -14.43
C HIS A 47 -28.21 21.65 -14.02
N GLN A 48 -27.42 22.72 -14.02
CA GLN A 48 -26.04 22.68 -13.56
C GLN A 48 -25.93 22.32 -12.07
N GLN A 49 -26.83 22.81 -11.21
CA GLN A 49 -26.79 22.52 -9.79
C GLN A 49 -27.15 21.05 -9.48
N ALA A 50 -28.27 20.54 -10.00
CA ALA A 50 -28.65 19.14 -9.79
C ALA A 50 -27.63 18.17 -10.40
N PHE A 51 -27.05 18.54 -11.56
CA PHE A 51 -25.94 17.81 -12.17
C PHE A 51 -24.72 17.76 -11.25
N ALA A 52 -24.24 18.91 -10.79
CA ALA A 52 -23.05 19.00 -9.96
C ALA A 52 -23.26 18.25 -8.64
N GLN A 53 -24.43 18.37 -8.03
CA GLN A 53 -24.78 17.66 -6.80
C GLN A 53 -24.83 16.14 -6.99
N ALA A 54 -25.40 15.65 -8.11
CA ALA A 54 -25.40 14.22 -8.42
C ALA A 54 -23.97 13.69 -8.62
N LEU A 55 -23.11 14.45 -9.29
CA LEU A 55 -21.71 14.10 -9.49
C LEU A 55 -20.94 14.05 -8.16
N THR A 56 -21.07 15.08 -7.31
CA THR A 56 -20.45 15.09 -5.98
C THR A 56 -20.92 13.92 -5.11
N GLY A 57 -22.20 13.55 -5.21
CA GLY A 57 -22.73 12.34 -4.56
C GLY A 57 -22.04 11.08 -5.06
N ALA A 58 -21.88 10.95 -6.39
CA ALA A 58 -21.21 9.83 -7.01
C ALA A 58 -19.73 9.73 -6.57
N GLU A 59 -18.98 10.84 -6.56
CA GLU A 59 -17.59 10.91 -6.08
C GLU A 59 -17.48 10.52 -4.60
N SER A 60 -18.37 11.02 -3.74
CA SER A 60 -18.38 10.65 -2.31
C SER A 60 -18.58 9.14 -2.10
N GLY A 61 -19.44 8.52 -2.92
CA GLY A 61 -19.65 7.08 -2.90
C GLY A 61 -18.44 6.31 -3.44
N LEU A 62 -17.76 6.85 -4.45
CA LEU A 62 -16.53 6.29 -5.00
C LEU A 62 -15.44 6.24 -3.93
N ASP A 63 -15.16 7.37 -3.26
CA ASP A 63 -14.17 7.46 -2.18
C ASP A 63 -14.50 6.50 -1.03
N SER A 64 -15.76 6.43 -0.64
CA SER A 64 -16.23 5.52 0.42
C SER A 64 -15.99 4.05 0.07
N MET A 65 -16.24 3.67 -1.19
CA MET A 65 -16.03 2.30 -1.65
C MET A 65 -14.55 1.97 -1.84
N ILE A 66 -13.76 2.92 -2.34
CA ILE A 66 -12.29 2.80 -2.41
C ILE A 66 -11.72 2.55 -1.02
N ALA A 67 -12.21 3.24 0.01
CA ALA A 67 -11.81 2.98 1.39
C ALA A 67 -12.14 1.55 1.85
N GLN A 68 -13.33 1.02 1.50
CA GLN A 68 -13.67 -0.38 1.80
C GLN A 68 -12.78 -1.39 1.07
N VAL A 69 -12.49 -1.12 -0.21
CA VAL A 69 -11.57 -1.91 -1.05
C VAL A 69 -10.17 -1.96 -0.41
N LYS A 70 -9.66 -0.84 0.09
CA LYS A 70 -8.38 -0.78 0.82
C LYS A 70 -8.39 -1.59 2.12
N LEU A 71 -9.51 -1.59 2.85
CA LEU A 71 -9.64 -2.31 4.11
C LEU A 71 -9.73 -3.83 3.92
N ASN A 72 -10.27 -4.31 2.80
CA ASN A 72 -10.50 -5.74 2.55
C ASN A 72 -10.15 -6.14 1.09
N PRO A 73 -8.87 -6.02 0.68
CA PRO A 73 -8.40 -6.18 -0.70
C PRO A 73 -8.54 -7.61 -1.23
N SER A 74 -8.68 -8.59 -0.33
CA SER A 74 -8.82 -10.01 -0.65
C SER A 74 -10.26 -10.43 -0.96
N GLN A 75 -11.25 -9.55 -0.73
CA GLN A 75 -12.61 -9.82 -1.17
C GLN A 75 -12.67 -9.78 -2.70
N SER A 76 -13.64 -10.46 -3.30
CA SER A 76 -13.91 -10.37 -4.74
C SER A 76 -15.03 -9.37 -5.06
N SER A 77 -15.83 -9.00 -4.06
CA SER A 77 -16.93 -8.05 -4.17
C SER A 77 -17.33 -7.51 -2.81
N PHE A 78 -17.97 -6.33 -2.80
CA PHE A 78 -18.55 -5.71 -1.60
C PHE A 78 -20.06 -5.58 -1.73
N SER A 79 -20.76 -5.64 -0.59
CA SER A 79 -22.15 -5.19 -0.55
C SER A 79 -22.23 -3.69 -0.91
N PRO A 80 -23.19 -3.25 -1.73
CA PRO A 80 -23.26 -1.85 -2.12
C PRO A 80 -23.40 -0.93 -0.90
N ILE A 81 -22.63 0.15 -0.88
CA ILE A 81 -22.74 1.20 0.13
C ILE A 81 -23.77 2.21 -0.36
N THR A 82 -24.79 2.49 0.46
CA THR A 82 -25.77 3.53 0.17
C THR A 82 -25.76 4.58 1.26
N ALA A 83 -25.82 5.86 0.86
CA ALA A 83 -26.00 6.95 1.79
C ALA A 83 -26.84 8.07 1.16
N SER A 84 -27.48 8.87 2.01
CA SER A 84 -28.26 10.03 1.60
C SER A 84 -28.03 11.20 2.55
N ASN A 85 -27.81 12.37 1.99
CA ASN A 85 -27.78 13.63 2.70
C ASN A 85 -29.15 14.31 2.58
N SER A 86 -29.93 14.27 3.66
CA SER A 86 -31.28 14.86 3.71
C SER A 86 -31.28 16.38 3.56
N THR A 87 -30.18 17.07 3.87
CA THR A 87 -30.06 18.53 3.75
C THR A 87 -29.89 18.97 2.30
N THR A 88 -29.11 18.22 1.52
CA THR A 88 -28.84 18.54 0.11
C THR A 88 -29.73 17.78 -0.87
N GLY A 89 -30.45 16.75 -0.42
CA GLY A 89 -31.25 15.87 -1.27
C GLY A 89 -30.41 14.98 -2.20
N VAL A 90 -29.13 14.80 -1.87
CA VAL A 90 -28.19 13.98 -2.63
C VAL A 90 -28.08 12.60 -1.97
N SER A 91 -28.17 11.55 -2.76
CA SER A 91 -27.90 10.17 -2.35
C SER A 91 -26.88 9.54 -3.27
N TYR A 92 -26.20 8.49 -2.81
CA TYR A 92 -25.38 7.65 -3.68
C TYR A 92 -25.53 6.17 -3.35
N THR A 93 -25.21 5.36 -4.34
CA THR A 93 -25.00 3.91 -4.23
C THR A 93 -23.68 3.57 -4.90
N ALA A 94 -22.75 2.97 -4.16
CA ALA A 94 -21.46 2.55 -4.68
C ALA A 94 -21.30 1.03 -4.57
N SER A 95 -20.67 0.41 -5.56
CA SER A 95 -20.31 -1.01 -5.61
C SER A 95 -18.88 -1.17 -6.11
N ALA A 96 -18.24 -2.28 -5.75
CA ALA A 96 -16.95 -2.66 -6.31
C ALA A 96 -16.90 -4.15 -6.60
N SER A 97 -16.29 -4.50 -7.73
CA SER A 97 -15.98 -5.86 -8.13
C SER A 97 -14.50 -5.96 -8.48
N GLY A 98 -13.80 -6.92 -7.88
CA GLY A 98 -12.36 -7.05 -7.99
C GLY A 98 -11.92 -8.42 -8.50
N SER A 99 -10.77 -8.43 -9.16
CA SER A 99 -10.03 -9.63 -9.52
C SER A 99 -8.55 -9.32 -9.55
N ASN A 100 -7.73 -10.18 -8.92
CA ASN A 100 -6.26 -10.09 -8.93
C ASN A 100 -5.71 -8.70 -8.55
N GLY A 101 -6.20 -8.13 -7.43
CA GLY A 101 -5.76 -6.82 -6.94
C GLY A 101 -6.23 -5.62 -7.76
N THR A 102 -6.96 -5.82 -8.87
CA THR A 102 -7.58 -4.74 -9.63
C THR A 102 -9.09 -4.73 -9.42
N TRP A 103 -9.63 -3.54 -9.15
CA TRP A 103 -11.00 -3.30 -8.77
C TRP A 103 -11.65 -2.33 -9.75
N LEU A 104 -12.83 -2.69 -10.24
CA LEU A 104 -13.73 -1.73 -10.87
C LEU A 104 -14.69 -1.21 -9.80
N VAL A 105 -14.50 0.04 -9.40
CA VAL A 105 -15.37 0.74 -8.48
C VAL A 105 -16.37 1.56 -9.28
N SER A 106 -17.66 1.42 -8.97
CA SER A 106 -18.74 2.14 -9.63
C SER A 106 -19.59 2.84 -8.59
N SER A 107 -19.87 4.12 -8.78
CA SER A 107 -20.71 4.88 -7.87
C SER A 107 -21.75 5.69 -8.64
N THR A 108 -23.01 5.55 -8.26
CA THR A 108 -24.13 6.26 -8.84
C THR A 108 -24.66 7.26 -7.82
N GLY A 109 -24.50 8.55 -8.10
CA GLY A 109 -25.06 9.64 -7.33
C GLY A 109 -26.38 10.12 -7.92
N THR A 110 -27.34 10.43 -7.06
CA THR A 110 -28.66 10.94 -7.42
C THR A 110 -28.94 12.20 -6.63
N ALA A 111 -29.31 13.29 -7.30
CA ALA A 111 -29.73 14.53 -6.66
C ALA A 111 -31.12 14.91 -7.12
N THR A 112 -31.99 15.30 -6.18
CA THR A 112 -33.33 15.81 -6.50
C THR A 112 -33.42 17.29 -6.14
N TYR A 113 -33.62 18.14 -7.14
CA TYR A 113 -33.77 19.58 -6.96
C TYR A 113 -35.09 20.05 -7.59
N ALA A 114 -35.93 20.70 -6.79
CA ALA A 114 -37.25 21.21 -7.21
C ALA A 114 -38.13 20.17 -7.95
N GLY A 115 -38.09 18.90 -7.50
CA GLY A 115 -38.85 17.80 -8.11
C GLY A 115 -38.23 17.16 -9.34
N HIS A 116 -37.06 17.65 -9.80
CA HIS A 116 -36.29 17.03 -10.87
C HIS A 116 -35.16 16.18 -10.29
N THR A 117 -35.14 14.90 -10.64
CA THR A 117 -34.10 13.97 -10.23
C THR A 117 -33.07 13.80 -11.35
N VAL A 118 -31.79 14.00 -11.02
CA VAL A 118 -30.65 13.77 -11.90
C VAL A 118 -29.80 12.67 -11.29
N THR A 119 -29.39 11.72 -12.14
CA THR A 119 -28.52 10.61 -11.75
C THR A 119 -27.24 10.66 -12.57
N ARG A 120 -26.10 10.38 -11.93
CA ARG A 120 -24.76 10.34 -12.53
C ARG A 120 -24.04 9.11 -12.03
N THR A 121 -23.37 8.40 -12.93
CA THR A 121 -22.55 7.25 -12.58
C THR A 121 -21.10 7.54 -12.94
N VAL A 122 -20.20 7.34 -11.99
CA VAL A 122 -18.76 7.39 -12.20
C VAL A 122 -18.17 6.00 -11.97
N GLN A 123 -17.15 5.67 -12.75
CA GLN A 123 -16.42 4.42 -12.63
C GLN A 123 -14.92 4.69 -12.59
N GLU A 124 -14.23 3.86 -11.81
CA GLU A 124 -12.79 3.93 -11.64
C GLU A 124 -12.17 2.54 -11.56
N ASN A 125 -11.06 2.36 -12.27
CA ASN A 125 -10.19 1.20 -12.10
C ASN A 125 -9.14 1.52 -11.04
N VAL A 126 -9.19 0.77 -9.94
CA VAL A 126 -8.32 0.91 -8.78
C VAL A 126 -7.46 -0.34 -8.69
N THR A 127 -6.16 -0.19 -8.84
CA THR A 127 -5.22 -1.29 -8.62
C THR A 127 -4.59 -1.12 -7.25
N LEU A 128 -4.71 -2.17 -6.45
CA LEU A 128 -4.02 -2.32 -5.18
C LEU A 128 -2.80 -3.19 -5.42
N SER A 129 -1.63 -2.60 -5.20
CA SER A 129 -0.38 -3.33 -5.19
C SER A 129 0.10 -3.40 -3.75
N GLY A 130 0.16 -4.62 -3.19
CA GLY A 130 0.80 -4.84 -1.92
C GLY A 130 2.28 -4.51 -2.04
N ILE A 131 2.82 -3.73 -1.10
CA ILE A 131 4.25 -3.36 -1.13
C ILE A 131 5.15 -4.59 -0.96
N TYR A 132 4.66 -5.64 -0.30
CA TYR A 132 5.44 -6.84 -0.01
C TYR A 132 5.48 -7.84 -1.18
N GLY A 133 5.22 -7.42 -2.42
CA GLY A 133 5.28 -8.31 -3.60
C GLY A 133 6.67 -8.90 -3.84
N VAL A 134 7.72 -8.24 -3.34
CA VAL A 134 9.10 -8.72 -3.37
C VAL A 134 9.55 -9.08 -1.95
N PRO A 135 9.93 -10.35 -1.67
CA PRO A 135 10.34 -10.82 -0.35
C PRO A 135 11.62 -10.18 0.19
N LEU A 136 12.56 -9.89 -0.72
CA LEU A 136 13.88 -9.34 -0.42
C LEU A 136 14.14 -8.18 -1.37
N PHE A 137 14.06 -6.96 -0.84
CA PHE A 137 14.27 -5.75 -1.61
C PHE A 137 15.31 -4.82 -0.98
N GLY A 138 16.22 -4.32 -1.82
CA GLY A 138 17.15 -3.24 -1.48
C GLY A 138 17.04 -2.07 -2.46
N LYS A 139 16.63 -0.88 -2.00
CA LYS A 139 16.39 0.28 -2.87
C LYS A 139 17.64 0.77 -3.60
N THR A 140 18.75 0.94 -2.88
CA THR A 140 20.01 1.48 -3.40
C THR A 140 21.07 0.41 -3.63
N ALA A 141 20.98 -0.72 -2.92
CA ALA A 141 21.83 -1.87 -3.14
C ALA A 141 21.23 -3.14 -2.54
N LEU A 142 21.49 -4.26 -3.20
CA LEU A 142 21.25 -5.62 -2.71
C LEU A 142 22.55 -6.43 -2.85
N THR A 143 23.21 -6.68 -1.73
CA THR A 143 24.42 -7.50 -1.65
C THR A 143 24.11 -8.79 -0.91
N VAL A 144 24.17 -9.91 -1.62
CA VAL A 144 23.86 -11.24 -1.09
C VAL A 144 25.01 -12.19 -1.41
N ARG A 145 25.41 -12.99 -0.43
CA ARG A 145 26.52 -13.93 -0.54
C ARG A 145 26.06 -15.37 -0.36
N ALA A 146 27.02 -16.29 -0.39
CA ALA A 146 26.81 -17.72 -0.21
C ALA A 146 25.88 -18.04 0.96
N GLY A 147 24.94 -18.95 0.69
CA GLY A 147 23.89 -19.33 1.65
C GLY A 147 22.70 -18.37 1.69
N SER A 148 22.62 -17.36 0.80
CA SER A 148 21.38 -16.57 0.68
C SER A 148 20.40 -17.23 -0.28
N GLY A 149 19.10 -17.04 -0.03
CA GLY A 149 18.04 -17.55 -0.89
C GLY A 149 16.68 -16.97 -0.53
N VAL A 150 15.72 -17.17 -1.42
CA VAL A 150 14.31 -16.89 -1.16
C VAL A 150 13.52 -18.14 -1.51
N ASN A 151 12.59 -18.54 -0.66
CA ASN A 151 11.60 -19.56 -0.99
C ASN A 151 10.20 -19.08 -0.60
N GLU A 152 9.19 -19.75 -1.12
CA GLU A 152 7.80 -19.39 -0.87
C GLU A 152 7.06 -20.47 -0.11
N TYR A 153 6.20 -20.04 0.81
CA TYR A 153 5.22 -20.89 1.47
C TYR A 153 3.90 -20.13 1.58
N ASP A 154 2.82 -20.84 1.93
CA ASP A 154 1.52 -20.24 2.18
C ASP A 154 1.06 -20.66 3.58
N SER A 155 0.92 -19.69 4.49
CA SER A 155 0.40 -19.97 5.84
C SER A 155 -1.11 -20.23 5.86
N GLY A 156 -1.85 -19.84 4.82
CA GLY A 156 -3.30 -19.96 4.73
C GLY A 156 -3.81 -21.35 4.43
N THR A 157 -3.18 -22.03 3.48
CA THR A 157 -3.53 -23.42 3.12
C THR A 157 -3.11 -24.44 4.17
N ASN A 158 -2.16 -24.08 5.04
CA ASN A 158 -1.73 -24.90 6.18
C ASN A 158 -2.73 -24.92 7.36
N GLY A 159 -3.83 -24.15 7.29
CA GLY A 159 -4.88 -24.12 8.32
C GLY A 159 -5.91 -25.27 8.26
N THR A 160 -5.98 -26.02 7.16
CA THR A 160 -6.74 -27.28 7.11
C THR A 160 -5.82 -28.43 7.50
N ALA A 161 -6.19 -29.15 8.56
CA ALA A 161 -5.45 -30.23 9.24
C ALA A 161 -5.08 -31.48 8.39
N THR A 162 -4.84 -31.34 7.09
CA THR A 162 -4.10 -32.33 6.32
C THR A 162 -2.63 -32.09 6.56
N ASN A 163 -1.97 -32.99 7.29
CA ASN A 163 -0.53 -33.05 7.54
C ASN A 163 0.29 -32.46 6.36
N SER A 164 0.52 -31.15 6.35
CA SER A 164 1.71 -30.62 5.73
C SER A 164 2.81 -31.24 6.57
N THR A 165 3.57 -32.12 5.96
CA THR A 165 4.74 -32.71 6.59
C THR A 165 5.66 -31.54 6.85
N CYS A 166 5.56 -30.89 8.00
CA CYS A 166 6.60 -30.03 8.52
C CYS A 166 7.76 -31.01 8.73
N SER A 167 8.61 -31.14 7.71
CA SER A 167 9.74 -32.06 7.76
C SER A 167 10.65 -31.52 8.84
N VAL A 168 11.00 -32.37 9.79
CA VAL A 168 12.08 -32.08 10.74
C VAL A 168 13.29 -31.69 9.89
N LEU A 169 13.76 -30.44 10.00
CA LEU A 169 15.03 -30.04 9.39
C LEU A 169 16.07 -31.09 9.83
N PRO A 170 16.88 -31.65 8.91
CA PRO A 170 17.83 -32.68 9.27
C PRO A 170 18.69 -32.14 10.40
N ASN A 171 18.61 -32.82 11.55
CA ASN A 171 19.36 -32.46 12.74
C ASN A 171 20.83 -32.33 12.33
N THR A 172 21.35 -31.11 12.27
CA THR A 172 22.70 -30.83 11.75
C THR A 172 23.80 -31.36 12.69
N GLY A 173 23.45 -32.15 13.70
CA GLY A 173 24.38 -32.97 14.49
C GLY A 173 25.22 -32.18 15.49
N VAL A 174 25.06 -30.85 15.56
CA VAL A 174 25.80 -29.98 16.49
C VAL A 174 25.17 -29.94 17.88
N LEU A 175 23.91 -30.37 18.02
CA LEU A 175 23.20 -30.40 19.28
C LEU A 175 22.92 -31.83 19.73
N GLY A 176 23.33 -32.17 20.96
CA GLY A 176 23.15 -33.49 21.56
C GLY A 176 21.71 -34.01 21.43
N SER A 177 21.59 -35.34 21.39
CA SER A 177 20.41 -36.17 21.07
C SER A 177 19.12 -35.96 21.90
N GLY A 178 19.01 -34.88 22.69
CA GLY A 178 17.85 -34.55 23.52
C GLY A 178 17.08 -33.29 23.11
N LEU A 179 17.56 -32.52 22.14
CA LEU A 179 16.87 -31.32 21.65
C LEU A 179 16.35 -31.59 20.24
N ALA A 180 15.03 -31.74 20.10
CA ALA A 180 14.42 -31.87 18.79
C ALA A 180 14.59 -30.56 18.02
N ALA A 181 15.07 -30.67 16.79
CA ALA A 181 15.14 -29.56 15.87
C ALA A 181 13.75 -28.92 15.74
N THR A 182 13.72 -27.60 15.86
CA THR A 182 12.53 -26.79 15.62
C THR A 182 11.99 -27.14 14.23
N THR A 183 10.83 -27.80 14.19
CA THR A 183 10.27 -28.33 12.95
C THR A 183 9.45 -27.23 12.31
N MET A 184 10.06 -26.51 11.36
CA MET A 184 9.36 -25.49 10.58
C MET A 184 8.64 -26.17 9.42
N CYS A 185 7.47 -25.67 9.06
CA CYS A 185 6.71 -26.26 7.97
C CYS A 185 7.49 -26.04 6.67
N THR A 186 7.99 -27.15 6.12
CA THR A 186 8.70 -27.15 4.85
C THR A 186 7.84 -26.43 3.82
N PRO A 187 8.44 -25.54 3.01
CA PRO A 187 7.70 -24.78 2.01
C PRO A 187 6.87 -25.74 1.17
N THR A 188 5.56 -25.54 1.16
CA THR A 188 4.61 -26.36 0.41
C THR A 188 4.88 -26.27 -1.10
N ILE A 189 5.57 -25.20 -1.49
CA ILE A 189 6.00 -24.91 -2.85
C ILE A 189 7.51 -25.11 -2.87
N SER A 190 8.00 -26.12 -3.59
CA SER A 190 9.45 -26.34 -3.79
C SER A 190 10.12 -25.25 -4.66
N GLY A 191 9.52 -24.06 -4.71
CA GLY A 191 9.91 -22.94 -5.54
C GLY A 191 10.80 -22.00 -4.76
N THR A 192 11.88 -21.59 -5.41
CA THR A 192 12.59 -20.37 -5.05
C THR A 192 11.69 -19.16 -5.31
N GLY A 193 11.79 -18.12 -4.48
CA GLY A 193 11.05 -16.86 -4.67
C GLY A 193 11.91 -15.76 -5.31
N PRO A 194 11.31 -14.62 -5.66
CA PRO A 194 12.00 -13.51 -6.29
C PRO A 194 12.76 -12.64 -5.29
N ALA A 195 13.69 -11.83 -5.79
CA ALA A 195 14.28 -10.69 -5.09
C ALA A 195 14.37 -9.50 -6.04
N ALA A 196 14.49 -8.27 -5.54
CA ALA A 196 14.65 -7.12 -6.42
C ALA A 196 15.50 -6.01 -5.81
N THR A 197 15.99 -5.11 -6.67
CA THR A 197 16.70 -3.90 -6.28
C THR A 197 16.53 -2.81 -7.33
N ASP A 198 16.34 -1.58 -6.87
CA ASP A 198 16.40 -0.37 -7.73
C ASP A 198 17.84 0.12 -7.92
N GLY A 199 18.81 -0.56 -7.31
CA GLY A 199 20.19 -0.09 -7.15
C GLY A 199 21.23 -1.11 -7.59
N ALA A 200 22.34 -1.16 -6.86
CA ALA A 200 23.44 -2.06 -7.18
C ALA A 200 23.17 -3.50 -6.70
N LEU A 201 23.09 -4.46 -7.63
CA LEU A 201 23.06 -5.89 -7.32
C LEU A 201 24.48 -6.47 -7.25
N THR A 202 24.85 -7.04 -6.09
CA THR A 202 26.10 -7.79 -5.90
C THR A 202 25.77 -9.21 -5.43
N MET A 203 26.01 -10.20 -6.30
CA MET A 203 25.76 -11.62 -6.04
C MET A 203 26.81 -12.49 -6.76
N ALA A 204 27.14 -13.67 -6.21
CA ALA A 204 27.93 -14.69 -6.90
C ALA A 204 27.05 -15.55 -7.82
N GLY A 205 27.58 -15.98 -8.97
CA GLY A 205 26.79 -16.76 -9.94
C GLY A 205 26.19 -18.06 -9.38
N SER A 206 26.83 -18.68 -8.39
CA SER A 206 26.33 -19.90 -7.72
C SER A 206 25.05 -19.67 -6.91
N ASP A 207 24.86 -18.47 -6.38
CA ASP A 207 23.79 -18.17 -5.42
C ASP A 207 22.44 -17.92 -6.13
N LEU A 208 22.46 -17.60 -7.43
CA LEU A 208 21.26 -17.43 -8.27
C LEU A 208 20.35 -18.66 -8.34
N ASN A 209 20.87 -19.84 -8.03
CA ASN A 209 20.05 -21.05 -8.02
C ASN A 209 19.04 -21.06 -6.85
N ASN A 210 19.24 -20.19 -5.85
CA ASN A 210 18.36 -20.07 -4.69
C ASN A 210 17.27 -18.98 -4.86
N PHE A 211 17.14 -18.42 -6.06
CA PHE A 211 16.15 -17.39 -6.42
C PHE A 211 15.41 -17.82 -7.69
N SER A 212 14.12 -17.53 -7.82
CA SER A 212 13.40 -17.77 -9.09
C SER A 212 13.86 -16.76 -10.14
N GLU A 213 13.95 -15.50 -9.71
CA GLU A 213 14.23 -14.32 -10.50
C GLU A 213 14.82 -13.24 -9.61
N ILE A 214 15.64 -12.37 -10.18
CA ILE A 214 16.14 -11.17 -9.53
C ILE A 214 15.93 -9.99 -10.46
N ASP A 215 15.08 -9.07 -10.05
CA ASP A 215 14.81 -7.86 -10.82
C ASP A 215 15.78 -6.74 -10.40
N VAL A 216 16.50 -6.20 -11.39
CA VAL A 216 17.27 -4.97 -11.26
C VAL A 216 16.46 -3.89 -11.96
N ASP A 217 15.75 -3.11 -11.17
CA ASP A 217 14.87 -2.03 -11.59
C ASP A 217 15.63 -0.71 -11.65
N ASN A 218 14.99 0.33 -12.19
CA ASN A 218 15.57 1.67 -12.38
C ASN A 218 16.91 1.66 -13.15
N VAL A 219 17.02 0.79 -14.16
CA VAL A 219 18.20 0.71 -15.04
C VAL A 219 18.16 1.83 -16.09
N ALA A 220 19.30 2.43 -16.36
CA ALA A 220 19.43 3.47 -17.39
C ALA A 220 19.05 2.92 -18.78
N SER A 221 18.15 3.61 -19.49
CA SER A 221 17.88 3.31 -20.90
C SER A 221 19.12 3.69 -21.75
N GLY A 222 19.53 2.80 -22.65
CA GLY A 222 20.70 3.05 -23.50
C GLY A 222 20.51 4.31 -24.35
N GLY A 223 21.43 5.29 -24.25
CA GLY A 223 21.47 6.45 -25.14
C GLY A 223 21.61 7.80 -24.44
N TYR A 224 21.03 7.97 -23.26
CA TYR A 224 21.32 9.06 -22.31
C TYR A 224 20.88 8.54 -20.94
N ALA A 225 21.84 8.24 -20.07
CA ALA A 225 21.55 7.71 -18.75
C ALA A 225 20.63 8.70 -18.02
N ASN A 226 19.44 8.25 -17.60
CA ASN A 226 18.71 8.93 -16.56
C ASN A 226 19.70 9.11 -15.39
N PRO A 227 20.09 10.34 -14.99
CA PRO A 227 21.09 10.53 -13.95
C PRO A 227 20.63 9.96 -12.60
N ASP A 228 19.32 9.74 -12.45
CA ASP A 228 18.69 9.15 -11.27
C ASP A 228 18.54 7.62 -11.37
N ALA A 229 18.97 7.00 -12.48
CA ALA A 229 18.98 5.54 -12.63
C ALA A 229 20.12 4.94 -11.81
N THR A 230 19.76 4.15 -10.81
CA THR A 230 20.69 3.49 -9.89
C THR A 230 20.83 1.98 -10.16
N GLY A 231 19.93 1.40 -10.95
CA GLY A 231 19.87 -0.03 -11.23
C GLY A 231 21.07 -0.51 -12.03
N GLN A 232 21.94 -1.30 -11.39
CA GLN A 232 23.10 -1.90 -12.05
C GLN A 232 23.42 -3.26 -11.43
N CYS A 233 23.70 -4.26 -12.26
CA CYS A 233 24.34 -5.48 -11.78
C CYS A 233 25.86 -5.29 -11.76
N VAL A 234 26.44 -5.23 -10.56
CA VAL A 234 27.86 -4.97 -10.32
C VAL A 234 28.62 -6.17 -9.74
N GLY A 235 27.91 -7.28 -9.50
CA GLY A 235 28.46 -8.52 -8.97
C GLY A 235 29.25 -9.36 -9.98
N ASP A 236 29.20 -10.68 -9.79
CA ASP A 236 29.83 -11.65 -10.69
C ASP A 236 29.26 -11.52 -12.11
N SER A 237 30.12 -11.46 -13.13
CA SER A 237 29.68 -11.37 -14.54
C SER A 237 28.77 -12.53 -14.95
N THR A 238 28.96 -13.71 -14.36
CA THR A 238 28.10 -14.89 -14.54
C THR A 238 26.71 -14.66 -13.96
N ALA A 239 26.64 -13.98 -12.81
CA ALA A 239 25.36 -13.63 -12.21
C ALA A 239 24.62 -12.61 -13.08
N CYS A 240 25.32 -11.54 -13.48
CA CYS A 240 24.74 -10.48 -14.31
C CYS A 240 24.34 -10.93 -15.72
N ALA A 241 24.99 -11.97 -16.27
CA ALA A 241 24.64 -12.55 -17.56
C ALA A 241 23.56 -13.64 -17.49
N SER A 242 23.09 -14.00 -16.29
CA SER A 242 22.09 -15.03 -16.09
C SER A 242 20.72 -14.60 -16.59
N SER A 243 19.97 -15.53 -17.18
CA SER A 243 18.58 -15.29 -17.59
C SER A 243 17.62 -15.06 -16.42
N LYS A 244 18.04 -15.37 -15.18
CA LYS A 244 17.30 -15.11 -13.95
C LYS A 244 17.42 -13.66 -13.48
N VAL A 245 18.44 -12.92 -13.92
CA VAL A 245 18.55 -11.49 -13.62
C VAL A 245 17.81 -10.74 -14.73
N LYS A 246 16.75 -10.02 -14.37
CA LYS A 246 16.06 -9.12 -15.29
C LYS A 246 16.49 -7.70 -15.00
N THR A 247 16.38 -6.88 -16.04
CA THR A 247 16.61 -5.44 -15.94
C THR A 247 15.38 -4.73 -16.42
N SER A 248 14.89 -3.76 -15.65
CA SER A 248 13.79 -2.89 -16.06
C SER A 248 14.20 -1.42 -15.90
N THR A 249 13.59 -0.56 -16.71
CA THR A 249 13.71 0.89 -16.59
C THR A 249 12.70 1.48 -15.59
N SER A 250 11.70 0.71 -15.17
CA SER A 250 10.77 1.13 -14.11
C SER A 250 11.46 1.05 -12.75
N SER A 251 11.17 2.00 -11.86
CA SER A 251 11.57 1.94 -10.44
C SER A 251 10.46 1.28 -9.62
N LEU A 252 10.84 0.48 -8.62
CA LEU A 252 9.93 0.01 -7.59
C LEU A 252 9.84 1.07 -6.48
N ASP A 253 8.68 1.72 -6.41
CA ASP A 253 8.45 2.74 -5.40
C ASP A 253 7.98 2.14 -4.07
N TYR A 254 8.71 2.46 -3.01
CA TYR A 254 8.44 2.08 -1.63
C TYR A 254 8.32 3.37 -0.80
N PRO A 255 7.10 3.93 -0.70
CA PRO A 255 6.87 5.22 -0.08
C PRO A 255 7.02 5.17 1.44
N ASP A 256 7.17 6.32 2.08
CA ASP A 256 7.19 6.41 3.55
C ASP A 256 5.89 5.85 4.15
N SER A 257 6.03 5.03 5.18
CA SER A 257 4.88 4.46 5.89
C SER A 257 4.04 5.55 6.55
N THR A 258 2.75 5.58 6.22
CA THR A 258 1.79 6.46 6.91
C THR A 258 1.13 5.79 8.12
N VAL A 259 1.26 4.47 8.26
CA VAL A 259 0.67 3.66 9.34
C VAL A 259 1.10 4.16 10.71
N CYS A 260 2.34 4.62 10.80
CA CYS A 260 2.98 5.05 12.03
C CYS A 260 2.53 6.42 12.55
N SER A 261 1.84 7.22 11.74
CA SER A 261 1.44 8.59 12.13
C SER A 261 0.54 8.64 13.36
N ASN A 262 -0.32 7.62 13.53
CA ASN A 262 -1.33 7.54 14.60
C ASN A 262 -1.00 6.50 15.69
N GLY A 263 0.22 5.96 15.71
CA GLY A 263 0.59 4.92 16.67
C GLY A 263 0.74 5.43 18.12
N ILE A 264 0.55 4.53 19.08
CA ILE A 264 0.68 4.78 20.52
C ILE A 264 2.16 4.98 20.85
N GLY A 265 2.53 6.16 21.34
CA GLY A 265 3.90 6.46 21.75
C GLY A 265 4.32 5.61 22.96
N ILE A 266 5.43 4.88 22.81
CA ILE A 266 6.07 4.11 23.88
C ILE A 266 7.58 4.31 23.84
N ASP A 267 8.20 4.20 25.01
CA ASP A 267 9.66 4.15 25.15
C ASP A 267 10.16 2.73 24.78
N ALA A 268 11.29 2.61 24.10
CA ALA A 268 11.90 1.30 23.79
C ALA A 268 12.09 0.43 25.03
N SER A 269 12.43 1.03 26.18
CA SER A 269 12.54 0.35 27.46
C SER A 269 11.21 -0.27 27.93
N ALA A 270 10.07 0.33 27.57
CA ALA A 270 8.75 -0.16 27.96
C ALA A 270 8.39 -1.50 27.27
N ILE A 271 8.96 -1.77 26.09
CA ILE A 271 8.76 -3.03 25.34
C ILE A 271 9.54 -4.17 25.99
N SER A 272 10.68 -3.87 26.59
CA SER A 272 11.52 -4.83 27.31
C SER A 272 11.00 -5.16 28.73
N GLY A 273 10.05 -4.36 29.25
CA GLY A 273 9.40 -4.60 30.54
C GLY A 273 8.21 -5.57 30.43
N SER A 274 7.61 -5.96 31.56
CA SER A 274 6.42 -6.86 31.61
C SER A 274 5.11 -6.23 31.10
N ASN A 275 5.20 -5.19 30.27
CA ASN A 275 4.03 -4.52 29.73
C ASN A 275 3.52 -5.30 28.52
N TYR A 276 2.29 -5.81 28.62
CA TYR A 276 1.62 -6.46 27.51
C TYR A 276 1.30 -5.44 26.43
N LEU A 277 1.83 -5.67 25.22
CA LEU A 277 1.37 -4.97 24.03
C LEU A 277 -0.05 -5.46 23.70
N ALA A 278 -0.86 -4.58 23.13
CA ALA A 278 -2.22 -4.88 22.69
C ALA A 278 -2.20 -5.44 21.27
N ALA A 279 -3.03 -6.45 21.05
CA ALA A 279 -3.34 -7.02 19.75
C ALA A 279 -3.85 -5.94 18.78
N GLY A 280 -3.36 -5.93 17.53
CA GLY A 280 -3.83 -5.04 16.47
C GLY A 280 -3.38 -3.58 16.62
N ALA A 281 -2.51 -3.28 17.59
CA ALA A 281 -2.06 -1.92 17.86
C ALA A 281 -0.80 -1.56 17.06
N VAL A 282 -0.72 -0.27 16.72
CA VAL A 282 0.48 0.38 16.17
C VAL A 282 1.17 1.12 17.30
N TYR A 283 2.44 0.84 17.52
CA TYR A 283 3.27 1.46 18.55
C TYR A 283 4.37 2.30 17.94
N ARG A 284 4.53 3.53 18.41
CA ARG A 284 5.65 4.41 18.06
C ARG A 284 6.71 4.32 19.13
N VAL A 285 7.74 3.55 18.86
CA VAL A 285 8.90 3.36 19.70
C VAL A 285 9.83 4.55 19.55
N THR A 286 10.18 5.17 20.66
CA THR A 286 11.18 6.25 20.69
C THR A 286 12.56 5.67 20.98
N GLY A 287 13.54 6.01 20.13
CA GLY A 287 14.93 5.55 20.24
C GLY A 287 15.20 4.21 19.55
N ASP A 288 16.39 3.66 19.83
CA ASP A 288 16.84 2.38 19.29
C ASP A 288 16.02 1.21 19.85
N LEU A 289 15.58 0.32 18.96
CA LEU A 289 14.81 -0.87 19.30
C LEU A 289 15.71 -2.10 19.27
N THR A 290 15.80 -2.80 20.41
CA THR A 290 16.40 -4.14 20.45
C THR A 290 15.31 -5.16 20.72
N LEU A 291 15.07 -6.08 19.79
CA LEU A 291 14.24 -7.24 20.06
C LEU A 291 15.07 -8.17 20.94
N ASN A 292 14.84 -8.17 22.25
CA ASN A 292 15.50 -9.10 23.18
C ASN A 292 14.51 -10.15 23.69
N SER A 293 14.98 -11.20 24.38
CA SER A 293 14.12 -12.30 24.82
C SER A 293 12.91 -11.85 25.66
N ALA A 294 12.99 -10.71 26.35
CA ALA A 294 11.87 -10.11 27.07
C ALA A 294 10.80 -9.56 26.11
N VAL A 295 11.20 -8.92 25.00
CA VAL A 295 10.29 -8.48 23.94
C VAL A 295 9.51 -9.68 23.36
N VAL A 296 10.18 -10.80 23.10
CA VAL A 296 9.51 -12.02 22.58
C VAL A 296 8.49 -12.57 23.56
N ALA A 297 8.80 -12.58 24.85
CA ALA A 297 7.86 -13.04 25.87
C ALA A 297 6.54 -12.24 25.83
N ASN A 298 6.62 -10.93 25.55
CA ASN A 298 5.44 -10.08 25.38
C ASN A 298 4.68 -10.38 24.08
N LEU A 299 5.40 -10.58 22.97
CA LEU A 299 4.80 -10.95 21.67
C LEU A 299 4.07 -12.30 21.71
N ASN A 300 4.57 -13.25 22.50
CA ASN A 300 4.02 -14.60 22.59
C ASN A 300 2.58 -14.64 23.15
N ASN A 301 2.13 -13.62 23.88
CA ASN A 301 0.76 -13.58 24.42
C ASN A 301 -0.31 -13.17 23.38
N LEU A 302 0.11 -12.76 22.17
CA LEU A 302 -0.76 -12.15 21.16
C LEU A 302 -1.09 -13.10 20.01
N ALA A 303 -1.55 -14.30 20.37
CA ALA A 303 -1.58 -15.52 19.55
C ALA A 303 -2.27 -15.46 18.16
N SER A 304 -2.85 -14.33 17.74
CA SER A 304 -3.52 -14.22 16.44
C SER A 304 -3.62 -12.80 15.88
N SER A 305 -3.02 -11.80 16.53
CA SER A 305 -3.23 -10.40 16.14
C SER A 305 -1.92 -9.73 15.77
N GLY A 306 -1.93 -9.02 14.64
CA GLY A 306 -0.78 -8.24 14.18
C GLY A 306 -0.39 -7.15 15.18
N ILE A 307 0.91 -6.93 15.31
CA ILE A 307 1.47 -5.78 16.00
C ILE A 307 2.35 -5.05 15.01
N THR A 308 2.22 -3.73 14.98
CA THR A 308 3.11 -2.87 14.22
C THR A 308 3.98 -2.08 15.19
N LEU A 309 5.30 -2.25 15.10
CA LEU A 309 6.28 -1.46 15.83
C LEU A 309 6.94 -0.48 14.87
N CYS A 310 6.61 0.79 15.03
CA CYS A 310 7.21 1.89 14.31
C CYS A 310 8.37 2.44 15.12
N PHE A 311 9.57 2.43 14.58
CA PHE A 311 10.76 2.98 15.24
C PHE A 311 11.39 4.10 14.40
N ASN A 312 12.24 4.89 15.02
CA ASN A 312 13.05 5.93 14.37
C ASN A 312 14.43 5.89 15.02
N GLY A 313 15.35 5.17 14.38
CA GLY A 313 16.65 4.82 14.95
C GLY A 313 17.09 3.42 14.54
N ASN A 314 17.98 2.81 15.34
CA ASN A 314 18.54 1.51 15.02
C ASN A 314 17.64 0.36 15.50
N LEU A 315 17.49 -0.67 14.69
CA LEU A 315 16.88 -1.94 15.07
C LEU A 315 17.98 -3.01 15.21
N THR A 316 18.05 -3.67 16.36
CA THR A 316 18.92 -4.84 16.56
C THR A 316 18.09 -6.07 16.90
N VAL A 317 18.31 -7.15 16.16
CA VAL A 317 17.71 -8.46 16.40
C VAL A 317 18.84 -9.45 16.67
N PRO A 318 19.27 -9.64 17.93
CA PRO A 318 20.34 -10.56 18.27
C PRO A 318 19.91 -12.03 18.03
N SER A 319 20.88 -12.93 18.02
CA SER A 319 20.59 -14.37 18.02
C SER A 319 19.90 -14.76 19.35
N LEU A 320 18.88 -15.63 19.30
CA LEU A 320 18.12 -16.06 20.49
C LEU A 320 18.74 -17.23 21.26
N GLY A 321 19.88 -17.74 20.81
CA GLY A 321 20.38 -19.02 21.29
C GLY A 321 21.61 -18.91 22.19
N ALA A 322 21.61 -19.69 23.27
CA ALA A 322 22.82 -20.36 23.70
C ALA A 322 23.24 -21.33 22.57
N ALA A 323 24.53 -21.38 22.24
CA ALA A 323 25.14 -22.14 21.14
C ALA A 323 24.27 -23.29 20.59
N GLY A 324 23.60 -23.03 19.45
CA GLY A 324 22.97 -24.04 18.60
C GLY A 324 21.44 -24.10 18.59
N ILE A 325 20.68 -23.43 19.48
CA ILE A 325 19.20 -23.44 19.39
C ILE A 325 18.71 -22.21 18.62
N THR A 326 18.27 -22.42 17.37
CA THR A 326 17.54 -21.42 16.58
C THR A 326 16.05 -21.47 16.93
N VAL A 327 15.56 -20.43 17.62
CA VAL A 327 14.12 -20.21 17.84
C VAL A 327 13.71 -18.98 17.05
N PRO A 328 12.69 -19.05 16.17
CA PRO A 328 12.19 -17.86 15.51
C PRO A 328 11.68 -16.85 16.56
N TRP A 329 12.19 -15.62 16.49
CA TRP A 329 11.53 -14.47 17.10
C TRP A 329 10.06 -14.46 16.61
N ASN A 330 9.09 -14.41 17.54
CA ASN A 330 7.65 -14.51 17.28
C ASN A 330 7.14 -15.91 16.86
N SER A 331 7.42 -16.91 17.72
CA SER A 331 6.90 -18.29 17.57
C SER A 331 6.14 -18.74 18.81
N THR A 332 5.17 -19.65 18.64
CA THR A 332 4.44 -20.24 19.78
C THR A 332 5.19 -21.44 20.34
N VAL A 333 5.30 -21.51 21.67
CA VAL A 333 5.84 -22.68 22.37
C VAL A 333 4.71 -23.65 22.68
N ASN A 334 4.72 -24.84 22.09
CA ASN A 334 3.82 -25.90 22.54
C ASN A 334 4.45 -26.66 23.72
N SER A 335 3.76 -26.72 24.86
CA SER A 335 4.27 -27.24 26.15
C SER A 335 4.43 -28.77 26.21
N ALA A 336 4.16 -29.50 25.12
CA ALA A 336 4.35 -30.94 25.06
C ALA A 336 5.69 -31.25 24.36
N VAL A 337 6.67 -31.73 25.13
CA VAL A 337 7.98 -32.19 24.63
C VAL A 337 7.78 -33.12 23.41
N PRO A 338 8.50 -32.89 22.28
CA PRO A 338 9.53 -31.88 22.04
C PRO A 338 8.97 -30.50 21.68
N LEU A 339 9.66 -29.42 22.10
CA LEU A 339 9.33 -28.02 21.81
C LEU A 339 9.26 -27.79 20.29
N THR A 340 8.06 -27.93 19.73
CA THR A 340 7.79 -27.57 18.35
C THR A 340 7.44 -26.09 18.36
N TYR A 341 8.31 -25.26 17.78
CA TYR A 341 7.97 -23.87 17.53
C TYR A 341 7.35 -23.77 16.14
N ALA A 342 6.12 -23.26 16.09
CA ALA A 342 5.51 -22.86 14.84
C ALA A 342 5.80 -21.37 14.63
N PRO A 343 6.56 -20.96 13.59
CA PRO A 343 6.65 -19.55 13.25
C PRO A 343 5.23 -19.03 12.98
N ARG A 344 4.88 -17.90 13.58
CA ARG A 344 3.59 -17.26 13.31
C ARG A 344 3.56 -16.76 11.87
N PRO A 345 2.37 -16.53 11.28
CA PRO A 345 2.25 -15.80 10.03
C PRO A 345 3.05 -14.48 10.15
N PRO A 346 3.93 -14.14 9.20
CA PRO A 346 4.80 -12.98 9.28
C PRO A 346 4.03 -11.65 9.44
N ALA A 347 2.78 -11.62 8.96
CA ALA A 347 1.86 -10.51 9.17
C ALA A 347 1.54 -10.22 10.65
N THR A 348 1.94 -11.10 11.58
CA THR A 348 1.72 -10.88 13.02
C THR A 348 2.71 -9.90 13.65
N LEU A 349 3.87 -9.66 13.03
CA LEU A 349 4.84 -8.65 13.49
C LEU A 349 5.31 -7.82 12.29
N THR A 350 5.00 -6.54 12.29
CA THR A 350 5.49 -5.57 11.30
C THR A 350 6.40 -4.57 11.99
N LEU A 351 7.64 -4.48 11.52
CA LEU A 351 8.66 -3.56 12.01
C LEU A 351 8.84 -2.47 10.95
N ILE A 352 8.50 -1.23 11.28
CA ILE A 352 8.50 -0.11 10.36
C ILE A 352 9.52 0.94 10.83
N ASP A 353 10.52 1.22 10.01
CA ASP A 353 11.37 2.40 10.21
C ASP A 353 10.65 3.63 9.65
N THR A 354 10.54 4.66 10.49
CA THR A 354 9.91 5.93 10.13
C THR A 354 10.92 7.03 9.81
N SER A 355 12.22 6.71 9.84
CA SER A 355 13.25 7.63 9.37
C SER A 355 13.09 7.88 7.87
N THR A 356 13.11 9.15 7.48
CA THR A 356 13.15 9.59 6.08
C THR A 356 14.60 9.80 5.59
N SER A 357 15.57 9.31 6.35
CA SER A 357 17.00 9.50 6.13
C SER A 357 17.75 8.18 6.24
N ALA A 358 18.90 8.07 5.59
CA ALA A 358 19.72 6.86 5.57
C ALA A 358 20.51 6.59 6.87
N ASP A 359 20.13 7.23 7.97
CA ASP A 359 20.84 7.18 9.25
C ASP A 359 20.44 5.97 10.10
N SER A 360 19.28 5.34 9.81
CA SER A 360 18.83 4.14 10.50
C SER A 360 19.59 2.90 10.04
N THR A 361 19.96 2.05 10.99
CA THR A 361 20.55 0.74 10.69
C THR A 361 19.71 -0.38 11.27
N ILE A 362 19.56 -1.47 10.52
CA ILE A 362 18.88 -2.69 10.95
C ILE A 362 19.90 -3.81 10.95
N THR A 363 20.20 -4.33 12.13
CA THR A 363 21.16 -5.41 12.32
C THR A 363 20.41 -6.69 12.70
N LEU A 364 20.49 -7.69 11.84
CA LEU A 364 19.93 -9.03 12.08
C LEU A 364 21.07 -10.00 12.40
N GLY A 365 21.00 -10.60 13.58
CA GLY A 365 22.05 -11.42 14.16
C GLY A 365 23.18 -10.60 14.79
N ASP A 366 24.00 -11.30 15.57
CA ASP A 366 25.16 -10.76 16.29
C ASP A 366 26.50 -11.36 15.80
N GLY A 367 26.47 -12.13 14.70
CA GLY A 367 27.65 -12.77 14.13
C GLY A 367 28.12 -14.00 14.89
N LEU A 368 27.39 -14.42 15.93
CA LEU A 368 27.66 -15.63 16.68
C LEU A 368 26.85 -16.80 16.10
N ASN A 369 27.40 -18.03 16.18
CA ASN A 369 26.59 -19.24 16.04
C ASN A 369 25.81 -19.41 17.35
N PRO A 370 24.47 -19.38 17.35
CA PRO A 370 23.59 -19.88 16.30
C PRO A 370 22.96 -18.84 15.37
N GLU A 371 22.50 -19.34 14.23
CA GLU A 371 21.59 -18.71 13.26
C GLU A 371 20.46 -17.91 13.94
N THR A 372 20.12 -16.77 13.32
CA THR A 372 19.03 -15.90 13.79
C THR A 372 17.80 -16.17 12.96
N ALA A 373 16.72 -16.67 13.57
CA ALA A 373 15.43 -16.82 12.89
C ALA A 373 14.44 -15.75 13.35
N LEU A 374 13.73 -15.09 12.43
CA LEU A 374 12.75 -14.05 12.73
C LEU A 374 11.49 -14.26 11.89
N SER A 375 10.30 -14.26 12.50
CA SER A 375 9.04 -14.14 11.75
C SER A 375 8.48 -12.73 11.85
N ALA A 376 8.73 -11.93 10.81
CA ALA A 376 8.33 -10.53 10.74
C ALA A 376 8.35 -10.01 9.31
N VAL A 377 7.64 -8.91 9.12
CA VAL A 377 7.82 -8.01 7.98
C VAL A 377 8.68 -6.82 8.44
N ILE A 378 9.77 -6.57 7.74
CA ILE A 378 10.64 -5.41 7.98
C ILE A 378 10.46 -4.42 6.83
N TYR A 379 9.98 -3.23 7.15
CA TYR A 379 9.77 -2.14 6.21
C TYR A 379 10.59 -0.92 6.60
N ALA A 380 11.70 -0.68 5.90
CA ALA A 380 12.64 0.38 6.22
C ALA A 380 13.31 0.93 4.96
N PRO A 381 12.54 1.55 4.03
CA PRO A 381 13.00 1.90 2.68
C PRO A 381 14.19 2.87 2.62
N HIS A 382 14.58 3.48 3.75
CA HIS A 382 15.76 4.34 3.86
C HIS A 382 16.89 3.73 4.69
N ALA A 383 16.64 2.67 5.48
CA ALA A 383 17.64 2.09 6.36
C ALA A 383 18.65 1.21 5.64
N THR A 384 19.82 1.06 6.25
CA THR A 384 20.79 0.02 5.87
C THR A 384 20.55 -1.23 6.70
N CYS A 385 20.23 -2.34 6.04
CA CYS A 385 19.99 -3.63 6.64
C CYS A 385 21.20 -4.55 6.47
N THR A 386 21.76 -5.02 7.58
CA THR A 386 22.92 -5.90 7.60
C THR A 386 22.60 -7.18 8.34
N THR A 387 23.00 -8.33 7.78
CA THR A 387 23.01 -9.59 8.52
C THR A 387 24.41 -9.90 9.06
N ASN A 388 24.48 -10.21 10.34
CA ASN A 388 25.67 -10.69 11.02
C ASN A 388 25.44 -12.17 11.40
N GLY A 389 26.07 -13.08 10.65
CA GLY A 389 25.74 -14.50 10.73
C GLY A 389 24.59 -14.86 9.78
N HIS A 390 24.21 -16.15 9.79
CA HIS A 390 23.12 -16.63 8.95
C HIS A 390 21.77 -16.23 9.54
N VAL A 391 20.87 -15.75 8.69
CA VAL A 391 19.53 -15.28 9.10
C VAL A 391 18.46 -16.03 8.32
N ASP A 392 17.49 -16.61 9.02
CA ASP A 392 16.25 -17.11 8.46
C ASP A 392 15.12 -16.12 8.76
N LEU A 393 14.66 -15.38 7.75
CA LEU A 393 13.55 -14.45 7.87
C LEU A 393 12.27 -15.07 7.30
N TYR A 394 11.29 -15.35 8.13
CA TYR A 394 9.94 -15.70 7.73
C TYR A 394 9.16 -14.41 7.53
N GLY A 395 9.01 -13.99 6.28
CA GLY A 395 8.29 -12.79 5.91
C GLY A 395 8.91 -12.06 4.73
N ALA A 396 9.02 -10.75 4.85
CA ALA A 396 9.58 -9.89 3.81
C ALA A 396 10.46 -8.81 4.44
N ILE A 397 11.47 -8.37 3.70
CA ILE A 397 12.38 -7.29 4.08
C ILE A 397 12.53 -6.31 2.93
N VAL A 398 12.19 -5.06 3.20
CA VAL A 398 12.34 -3.92 2.29
C VAL A 398 13.25 -2.93 2.98
N CYS A 399 14.44 -2.69 2.42
CA CYS A 399 15.39 -1.75 2.99
C CYS A 399 15.95 -0.76 1.97
N GLY A 400 16.49 0.35 2.47
CA GLY A 400 17.29 1.28 1.66
C GLY A 400 18.50 0.58 1.04
N SER A 401 19.20 -0.27 1.79
CA SER A 401 20.14 -1.25 1.25
C SER A 401 20.12 -2.53 2.07
N VAL A 402 20.44 -3.66 1.44
CA VAL A 402 20.58 -4.95 2.14
C VAL A 402 21.96 -5.52 1.89
N THR A 403 22.66 -5.89 2.97
CA THR A 403 23.95 -6.58 2.93
C THR A 403 23.90 -7.84 3.77
N ALA A 404 23.83 -8.99 3.11
CA ALA A 404 23.83 -10.31 3.75
C ALA A 404 25.17 -11.02 3.54
N SER A 405 26.17 -10.65 4.33
CA SER A 405 27.53 -11.18 4.16
C SER A 405 27.70 -12.65 4.54
N SER A 406 26.84 -13.15 5.43
CA SER A 406 26.88 -14.50 5.98
C SER A 406 25.68 -15.37 5.56
N GLY A 407 24.91 -14.90 4.58
CA GLY A 407 23.68 -15.54 4.12
C GLY A 407 22.42 -14.93 4.74
N ILE A 408 21.34 -14.93 3.96
CA ILE A 408 19.98 -14.68 4.42
C ILE A 408 19.02 -15.58 3.62
N ASN A 409 18.22 -16.39 4.31
CA ASN A 409 17.09 -17.07 3.70
C ASN A 409 15.82 -16.30 4.02
N VAL A 410 15.12 -15.83 3.00
CA VAL A 410 13.78 -15.26 3.19
C VAL A 410 12.75 -16.31 2.82
N HIS A 411 11.98 -16.73 3.81
CA HIS A 411 10.82 -17.59 3.66
C HIS A 411 9.60 -16.69 3.50
N TYR A 412 9.18 -16.51 2.26
CA TYR A 412 8.10 -15.62 1.92
C TYR A 412 6.75 -16.28 2.10
N ASP A 413 5.86 -15.67 2.89
CA ASP A 413 4.48 -16.08 3.00
C ASP A 413 3.65 -15.40 1.91
N GLN A 414 3.07 -16.17 0.98
CA GLN A 414 2.24 -15.64 -0.10
C GLN A 414 1.03 -14.83 0.39
N GLN A 415 0.60 -15.05 1.64
CA GLN A 415 -0.42 -14.19 2.25
C GLN A 415 0.02 -12.72 2.37
N LEU A 416 1.32 -12.43 2.43
CA LEU A 416 1.84 -11.06 2.50
C LEU A 416 1.54 -10.25 1.23
N GLN A 417 1.39 -10.89 0.07
CA GLN A 417 0.97 -10.20 -1.17
C GLN A 417 -0.40 -9.52 -1.00
N ASN A 418 -1.25 -10.11 -0.15
CA ASN A 418 -2.59 -9.62 0.13
C ASN A 418 -2.65 -8.77 1.41
N SER A 419 -1.52 -8.54 2.09
CA SER A 419 -1.48 -7.75 3.31
C SER A 419 -1.90 -6.31 3.03
N THR A 420 -2.75 -5.77 3.89
CA THR A 420 -3.30 -4.41 3.81
C THR A 420 -2.45 -3.36 4.49
N ALA A 421 -1.42 -3.78 5.25
CA ALA A 421 -0.70 -2.88 6.13
C ALA A 421 -0.18 -1.65 5.38
N GLU A 422 0.29 -1.84 4.15
CA GLU A 422 0.63 -0.75 3.23
C GLU A 422 0.31 -1.15 1.80
N GLN A 423 -0.59 -0.39 1.17
CA GLN A 423 -0.96 -0.60 -0.22
C GLN A 423 -0.85 0.71 -0.97
N THR A 424 -0.13 0.67 -2.08
CA THR A 424 -0.17 1.75 -3.06
C THR A 424 -1.46 1.59 -3.84
N VAL A 425 -2.26 2.66 -3.86
CA VAL A 425 -3.52 2.70 -4.59
C VAL A 425 -3.30 3.53 -5.82
N THR A 426 -3.27 2.85 -6.97
CA THR A 426 -3.12 3.52 -8.26
C THR A 426 -4.48 3.64 -8.91
N VAL A 427 -4.86 4.88 -9.19
CA VAL A 427 -6.08 5.24 -9.90
C VAL A 427 -5.74 5.40 -11.37
N ALA A 428 -6.17 4.44 -12.20
CA ALA A 428 -5.71 4.40 -13.59
C ALA A 428 -6.64 5.12 -14.56
N ASN A 429 -7.96 5.12 -14.32
CA ASN A 429 -8.94 5.64 -15.28
C ASN A 429 -10.25 6.06 -14.61
N TRP A 430 -10.42 7.35 -14.37
CA TRP A 430 -11.72 7.92 -14.02
C TRP A 430 -12.56 8.11 -15.29
N ARG A 431 -13.82 7.67 -15.28
CA ARG A 431 -14.79 7.97 -16.34
C ARG A 431 -16.20 8.16 -15.81
N GLU A 432 -16.92 9.08 -16.42
CA GLU A 432 -18.37 9.13 -16.29
C GLU A 432 -19.02 8.13 -17.25
N VAL A 433 -20.00 7.37 -16.76
CA VAL A 433 -20.77 6.40 -17.57
C VAL A 433 -22.21 6.90 -17.61
N HIS A 434 -22.70 7.19 -18.82
CA HIS A 434 -24.04 7.74 -19.06
C HIS A 434 -25.15 6.69 -18.96
#